data_AF-A0A137NXN9-F1
#
_entry.id   AF-A0A137NXN9-F1
#
_cell.length_a   1.000
_cell.length_b   1.000
_cell.length_c   1.000
_cell.angle_alpha   90.00
_cell.angle_beta   90.00
_cell.angle_gamma   90.00
#
_symmetry.space_group_name_H-M   'P 1'
#
loop_
_entity.id
_entity.type
_entity.pdbx_description
1 polymer ?
#
loop_
_entity_poly.entity_id
_entity_poly.type
_entity_poly.pdbx_seq_one_letter_code
_entity_poly.pdbx_strand_id
1 'polypeptide(L)'
;MFSLIDFNPKAASESLLSAIYFAGFIVQPDHPDEILTYMKSYAICSIKKMQYAVNLSSVQALAIYCYAFTLSGNASLARICLSHFGRMSQCLGISINRKNLSDLEKYNRDLVYNFMRLYYNWAKLGSSKYTILSEEEEADLDVYDPKYQLQNSSLSFVNSDNERILYSVFSCQLFKLVSLISYIFGNFSKYDSIQIKMKIESLNTKAIQTYESAKYALESLLTSIPECKNEILVYLELIKAPYLPCILCINSKMLQISNNNNRSIEIIINSSFDLLGVFSSYPYALNLWRWVPDIIAFYLIQIYPHCNRKQRKTVISILNSIMDLYYNNSFDFNSMNYLILKSQFYLINSP
;
A
#
# COMPACT_ATOMS: atom_id res chain seq x y z
N MET A 1 -9.49 -5.97 -4.30
CA MET A 1 -10.18 -6.98 -3.43
C MET A 1 -11.20 -7.82 -4.20
N PHE A 2 -11.86 -7.26 -5.21
CA PHE A 2 -12.77 -7.99 -6.10
C PHE A 2 -12.79 -7.30 -7.48
N SER A 3 -13.38 -7.97 -8.47
CA SER A 3 -13.61 -7.44 -9.81
C SER A 3 -14.79 -6.47 -9.83
N LEU A 4 -14.62 -5.34 -10.52
CA LEU A 4 -15.65 -4.30 -10.65
C LEU A 4 -16.56 -4.50 -11.86
N ILE A 5 -16.16 -5.32 -12.85
CA ILE A 5 -16.96 -5.55 -14.06
C ILE A 5 -18.24 -6.32 -13.76
N ASP A 6 -18.18 -7.26 -12.81
CA ASP A 6 -19.31 -8.11 -12.42
C ASP A 6 -19.92 -7.74 -11.06
N PHE A 7 -19.42 -6.66 -10.44
CA PHE A 7 -19.97 -6.19 -9.17
C PHE A 7 -21.34 -5.54 -9.37
N ASN A 8 -22.38 -6.18 -8.84
CA ASN A 8 -23.74 -5.65 -8.82
C ASN A 8 -24.16 -5.36 -7.37
N PRO A 9 -24.38 -4.09 -6.98
CA PRO A 9 -24.76 -3.73 -5.62
C PRO A 9 -26.07 -4.39 -5.16
N LYS A 10 -27.00 -4.71 -6.09
CA LYS A 10 -28.28 -5.34 -5.76
C LYS A 10 -28.16 -6.82 -5.42
N ALA A 11 -27.10 -7.48 -5.90
CA ALA A 11 -26.84 -8.91 -5.68
C ALA A 11 -25.68 -9.16 -4.71
N ALA A 12 -24.96 -8.11 -4.31
CA ALA A 12 -23.84 -8.23 -3.39
C ALA A 12 -24.33 -8.63 -1.99
N SER A 13 -23.53 -9.45 -1.30
CA SER A 13 -23.82 -9.83 0.09
C SER A 13 -23.90 -8.60 1.00
N GLU A 14 -24.79 -8.65 2.00
CA GLU A 14 -24.93 -7.59 3.02
C GLU A 14 -23.59 -7.29 3.70
N SER A 15 -22.79 -8.32 3.97
CA SER A 15 -21.45 -8.18 4.58
C SER A 15 -20.50 -7.33 3.73
N LEU A 16 -20.45 -7.60 2.42
CA LEU A 16 -19.59 -6.87 1.50
C LEU A 16 -20.06 -5.43 1.31
N LEU A 17 -21.37 -5.22 1.13
CA LEU A 17 -21.95 -3.89 1.01
C LEU A 17 -21.70 -3.05 2.27
N SER A 18 -21.97 -3.61 3.45
CA SER A 18 -21.73 -2.94 4.74
C SER A 18 -20.28 -2.48 4.88
N ALA A 19 -19.32 -3.30 4.44
CA ALA A 19 -17.90 -2.95 4.45
C ALA A 19 -17.57 -1.82 3.46
N ILE A 20 -18.10 -1.88 2.24
CA ILE A 20 -17.90 -0.84 1.21
C ILE A 20 -18.48 0.50 1.68
N TYR A 21 -19.70 0.52 2.21
CA TYR A 21 -20.33 1.72 2.74
C TYR A 21 -19.54 2.31 3.90
N PHE A 22 -19.09 1.48 4.85
CA PHE A 22 -18.28 1.93 5.96
C PHE A 22 -16.94 2.53 5.49
N ALA A 23 -16.23 1.85 4.58
CA ALA A 23 -14.98 2.37 4.04
C ALA A 23 -15.18 3.68 3.29
N GLY A 24 -16.23 3.78 2.46
CA GLY A 24 -16.63 4.99 1.77
C GLY A 24 -16.94 6.15 2.72
N PHE A 25 -17.63 5.88 3.83
CA PHE A 25 -17.91 6.86 4.87
C PHE A 25 -16.63 7.34 5.58
N ILE A 26 -15.70 6.44 5.89
CA ILE A 26 -14.44 6.80 6.58
C ILE A 26 -13.50 7.65 5.72
N VAL A 27 -13.54 7.50 4.39
CA VAL A 27 -12.70 8.32 3.49
C VAL A 27 -13.30 9.70 3.21
N GLN A 28 -14.56 9.94 3.54
CA GLN A 28 -15.19 11.25 3.38
C GLN A 28 -14.72 12.22 4.48
N PRO A 29 -14.44 13.48 4.15
CA PRO A 29 -14.13 14.51 5.14
C PRO A 29 -15.39 14.90 5.94
N ASP A 30 -15.16 15.51 7.12
CA ASP A 30 -16.14 16.27 7.89
C ASP A 30 -17.45 15.52 8.26
N HIS A 31 -17.34 14.24 8.62
CA HIS A 31 -18.50 13.48 9.07
C HIS A 31 -18.96 13.86 10.50
N PRO A 32 -20.28 13.97 10.77
CA PRO A 32 -20.78 14.20 12.12
C PRO A 32 -20.42 13.05 13.09
N ASP A 33 -20.04 13.38 14.32
CA ASP A 33 -19.62 12.40 15.35
C ASP A 33 -20.69 11.35 15.66
N GLU A 34 -21.96 11.75 15.63
CA GLU A 34 -23.10 10.85 15.83
C GLU A 34 -23.16 9.79 14.73
N ILE A 35 -23.02 10.20 13.47
CA ILE A 35 -23.03 9.28 12.32
C ILE A 35 -21.79 8.38 12.36
N LEU A 36 -20.63 8.92 12.73
CA LEU A 36 -19.41 8.14 12.92
C LEU A 36 -19.59 7.05 13.97
N THR A 37 -20.22 7.39 15.10
CA THR A 37 -20.51 6.46 16.20
C THR A 37 -21.49 5.37 15.76
N TYR A 38 -22.53 5.75 15.03
CA TYR A 38 -23.49 4.82 14.43
C TYR A 38 -22.79 3.85 13.46
N MET A 39 -22.02 4.38 12.50
CA MET A 39 -21.33 3.60 11.48
C MET A 39 -20.30 2.63 12.09
N LYS A 40 -19.55 3.07 13.12
CA LYS A 40 -18.64 2.19 13.87
C LYS A 40 -19.39 1.06 14.58
N SER A 41 -20.53 1.37 15.22
CA SER A 41 -21.35 0.38 15.92
C SER A 41 -21.93 -0.65 14.94
N TYR A 42 -22.45 -0.17 13.81
CA TYR A 42 -22.95 -1.02 12.73
C TYR A 42 -21.85 -1.93 12.16
N ALA A 43 -20.66 -1.38 11.87
CA ALA A 43 -19.50 -2.15 11.42
C ALA A 43 -19.10 -3.26 12.40
N ILE A 44 -19.05 -2.97 13.70
CA ILE A 44 -18.73 -3.97 14.73
C ILE A 44 -19.77 -5.09 14.76
N CYS A 45 -21.06 -4.75 14.66
CA CYS A 45 -22.14 -5.74 14.58
C CYS A 45 -22.01 -6.62 13.33
N SER A 46 -21.73 -6.02 12.16
CA SER A 46 -21.48 -6.76 10.91
C SER A 46 -20.30 -7.71 11.05
N ILE A 47 -19.17 -7.25 11.62
CA ILE A 47 -17.96 -8.07 11.86
C ILE A 47 -18.28 -9.28 12.74
N LYS A 48 -19.00 -9.07 13.85
CA LYS A 48 -19.41 -10.18 14.73
C LYS A 48 -20.26 -11.22 13.99
N LYS A 49 -21.17 -10.81 13.11
CA LYS A 49 -21.96 -11.75 12.28
C LYS A 49 -21.08 -12.52 11.30
N MET A 50 -20.16 -11.83 10.62
CA MET A 50 -19.27 -12.44 9.62
C MET A 50 -18.36 -13.52 10.21
N GLN A 51 -17.98 -13.41 11.49
CA GLN A 51 -17.14 -14.42 12.16
C GLN A 51 -17.71 -15.84 12.11
N TYR A 52 -19.03 -15.98 11.93
CA TYR A 52 -19.72 -17.27 11.86
C TYR A 52 -20.02 -17.74 10.44
N ALA A 53 -19.67 -16.95 9.40
CA ALA A 53 -19.95 -17.25 8.01
C ALA A 53 -18.66 -17.21 7.17
N VAL A 54 -18.05 -18.38 6.94
CA VAL A 54 -16.80 -18.48 6.17
C VAL A 54 -17.12 -18.56 4.68
N ASN A 55 -17.08 -17.42 3.98
CA ASN A 55 -17.23 -17.31 2.53
C ASN A 55 -16.34 -16.19 1.97
N LEU A 56 -16.18 -16.15 0.64
CA LEU A 56 -15.30 -15.18 -0.02
C LEU A 56 -15.71 -13.72 0.22
N SER A 57 -17.02 -13.44 0.25
CA SER A 57 -17.52 -12.08 0.48
C SER A 57 -17.24 -11.59 1.91
N SER A 58 -17.36 -12.47 2.91
CA SER A 58 -16.98 -12.17 4.29
C SER A 58 -15.47 -11.92 4.43
N VAL A 59 -14.63 -12.66 3.69
CA VAL A 59 -13.19 -12.42 3.61
C VAL A 59 -12.88 -11.05 3.00
N GLN A 60 -13.51 -10.73 1.87
CA GLN A 60 -13.35 -9.42 1.21
C GLN A 60 -13.82 -8.28 2.11
N ALA A 61 -14.96 -8.45 2.79
CA ALA A 61 -15.49 -7.47 3.74
C ALA A 61 -14.53 -7.23 4.92
N LEU A 62 -13.97 -8.28 5.53
CA LEU A 62 -13.01 -8.15 6.63
C LEU A 62 -11.73 -7.41 6.21
N ALA A 63 -11.24 -7.65 4.99
CA ALA A 63 -10.12 -6.90 4.43
C ALA A 63 -10.44 -5.40 4.26
N ILE A 64 -11.64 -5.07 3.78
CA ILE A 64 -12.10 -3.68 3.62
C ILE A 64 -12.25 -3.00 4.99
N TYR A 65 -12.85 -3.69 5.99
CA TYR A 65 -12.92 -3.17 7.35
C TYR A 65 -11.55 -2.97 7.98
N CYS A 66 -10.62 -3.91 7.79
CA CYS A 66 -9.24 -3.78 8.26
C CYS A 66 -8.61 -2.48 7.72
N TYR A 67 -8.77 -2.23 6.42
CA TYR A 67 -8.28 -1.02 5.78
C TYR A 67 -8.96 0.24 6.35
N ALA A 68 -10.30 0.27 6.43
CA ALA A 68 -11.05 1.41 6.95
C ALA A 68 -10.73 1.73 8.43
N PHE A 69 -10.57 0.71 9.28
CA PHE A 69 -10.16 0.91 10.67
C PHE A 69 -8.71 1.39 10.79
N THR A 70 -7.85 1.01 9.86
CA THR A 70 -6.48 1.56 9.78
C THR A 70 -6.52 3.05 9.45
N LEU A 71 -7.33 3.47 8.47
CA LEU A 71 -7.49 4.88 8.10
C LEU A 71 -8.08 5.73 9.24
N SER A 72 -9.05 5.19 9.99
CA SER A 72 -9.65 5.89 11.14
C SER A 72 -8.82 5.82 12.43
N GLY A 73 -7.61 5.25 12.39
CA GLY A 73 -6.71 5.17 13.54
C GLY A 73 -7.08 4.12 14.59
N ASN A 74 -8.07 3.26 14.33
CA ASN A 74 -8.46 2.18 15.25
C ASN A 74 -7.63 0.92 15.00
N ALA A 75 -6.37 0.96 15.41
CA ALA A 75 -5.42 -0.15 15.20
C ALA A 75 -5.89 -1.48 15.84
N SER A 76 -6.63 -1.44 16.94
CA SER A 76 -7.15 -2.63 17.62
C SER A 76 -8.17 -3.37 16.76
N LEU A 77 -9.20 -2.68 16.28
CA LEU A 77 -10.21 -3.28 15.39
C LEU A 77 -9.61 -3.67 14.04
N ALA A 78 -8.67 -2.87 13.50
CA ALA A 78 -7.95 -3.23 12.28
C ALA A 78 -7.24 -4.59 12.44
N ARG A 79 -6.52 -4.81 13.54
CA ARG A 79 -5.84 -6.09 13.84
C ARG A 79 -6.81 -7.25 14.02
N ILE A 80 -7.95 -7.04 14.67
CA ILE A 80 -9.00 -8.06 14.81
C ILE A 80 -9.51 -8.47 13.42
N CYS A 81 -9.87 -7.49 12.58
CA CYS A 81 -10.32 -7.74 11.21
C CYS A 81 -9.26 -8.50 10.41
N LEU A 82 -7.99 -8.08 10.50
CA LEU A 82 -6.88 -8.72 9.82
C LEU A 82 -6.68 -10.18 10.24
N SER A 83 -6.77 -10.46 11.55
CA SER A 83 -6.64 -11.82 12.09
C SER A 83 -7.73 -12.75 11.56
N HIS A 84 -8.99 -12.30 11.56
CA HIS A 84 -10.11 -13.07 11.03
C HIS A 84 -10.04 -13.22 9.51
N PHE A 85 -9.67 -12.16 8.78
CA PHE A 85 -9.44 -12.19 7.34
C PHE A 85 -8.44 -13.28 6.96
N GLY A 86 -7.30 -13.35 7.66
CA GLY A 86 -6.28 -14.36 7.42
C GLY A 86 -6.74 -15.78 7.73
N ARG A 87 -7.36 -16.00 8.89
CA ARG A 87 -7.91 -17.31 9.28
C ARG A 87 -8.95 -17.82 8.28
N MET A 88 -9.89 -16.97 7.89
CA MET A 88 -10.92 -17.34 6.91
C MET A 88 -10.35 -17.59 5.53
N SER A 89 -9.36 -16.79 5.10
CA SER A 89 -8.66 -17.01 3.82
C SER A 89 -7.97 -18.39 3.78
N GLN A 90 -7.35 -18.79 4.90
CA GLN A 90 -6.78 -20.13 5.05
C GLN A 90 -7.86 -21.23 5.02
N CYS A 91 -8.97 -21.06 5.76
CA CYS A 91 -10.08 -22.02 5.75
C CYS A 91 -10.70 -22.20 4.36
N LEU A 92 -10.80 -21.14 3.55
CA LEU A 92 -11.29 -21.19 2.17
C LEU A 92 -10.24 -21.75 1.19
N GLY A 93 -9.02 -22.00 1.65
CA GLY A 93 -7.88 -22.41 0.83
C GLY A 93 -7.59 -21.40 -0.28
N ILE A 94 -7.66 -20.09 -0.01
CA ILE A 94 -7.50 -19.03 -1.02
C ILE A 94 -6.18 -19.18 -1.79
N SER A 95 -5.12 -19.67 -1.15
CA SER A 95 -3.82 -19.94 -1.76
C SER A 95 -3.77 -21.17 -2.67
N ILE A 96 -4.83 -21.98 -2.73
CA ILE A 96 -4.86 -23.22 -3.51
C ILE A 96 -5.40 -22.92 -4.91
N ASN A 97 -4.57 -23.15 -5.93
CA ASN A 97 -4.98 -23.04 -7.33
C ASN A 97 -5.96 -24.19 -7.69
N ARG A 98 -7.23 -23.85 -7.88
CA ARG A 98 -8.29 -24.80 -8.25
C ARG A 98 -8.61 -24.66 -9.74
N LYS A 99 -8.27 -25.68 -10.52
CA LYS A 99 -8.51 -25.70 -11.98
C LYS A 99 -9.98 -25.52 -12.37
N ASN A 100 -10.91 -26.00 -11.53
CA ASN A 100 -12.35 -26.04 -11.79
C ASN A 100 -13.10 -24.74 -11.47
N LEU A 101 -12.42 -23.67 -11.06
CA LEU A 101 -13.07 -22.38 -10.83
C LEU A 101 -13.22 -21.59 -12.13
N SER A 102 -14.26 -20.76 -12.20
CA SER A 102 -14.38 -19.77 -13.27
C SER A 102 -13.22 -18.75 -13.23
N ASP A 103 -12.91 -18.12 -14.36
CA ASP A 103 -11.79 -17.16 -14.44
C ASP A 103 -12.00 -15.96 -13.52
N LEU A 104 -13.26 -15.51 -13.37
CA LEU A 104 -13.62 -14.44 -12.44
C LEU A 104 -13.40 -14.85 -10.97
N GLU A 105 -13.79 -16.06 -10.60
CA GLU A 105 -13.55 -16.56 -9.24
C GLU A 105 -12.06 -16.73 -8.95
N LYS A 106 -11.29 -17.22 -9.91
CA LYS A 106 -9.81 -17.30 -9.81
C LYS A 106 -9.25 -15.91 -9.57
N TYR A 107 -9.57 -14.96 -10.45
CA TYR A 107 -9.14 -13.57 -10.32
C TYR A 107 -9.48 -12.95 -8.96
N ASN A 108 -10.71 -13.12 -8.47
CA ASN A 108 -11.12 -12.60 -7.16
C ASN A 108 -10.33 -13.25 -6.01
N ARG A 109 -10.07 -14.56 -6.09
CA ARG A 109 -9.26 -15.27 -5.08
C ARG A 109 -7.81 -14.81 -5.12
N ASP A 110 -7.25 -14.61 -6.31
CA ASP A 110 -5.86 -14.17 -6.47
C ASP A 110 -5.67 -12.73 -5.96
N LEU A 111 -6.64 -11.85 -6.19
CA LEU A 111 -6.65 -10.51 -5.57
C LEU A 111 -6.69 -10.57 -4.03
N VAL A 112 -7.54 -11.44 -3.48
CA VAL A 112 -7.62 -11.65 -2.02
C VAL A 112 -6.32 -12.22 -1.49
N TYR A 113 -5.71 -13.17 -2.21
CA TYR A 113 -4.45 -13.79 -1.84
C TYR A 113 -3.31 -12.77 -1.82
N ASN A 114 -3.18 -11.93 -2.85
CA ASN A 114 -2.16 -10.89 -2.90
C ASN A 114 -2.34 -9.85 -1.79
N PHE A 115 -3.58 -9.46 -1.48
CA PHE A 115 -3.84 -8.60 -0.33
C PHE A 115 -3.50 -9.28 0.99
N MET A 116 -3.77 -10.57 1.13
CA MET A 116 -3.33 -11.35 2.30
C MET A 116 -1.82 -11.31 2.45
N ARG A 117 -1.06 -11.52 1.38
CA ARG A 117 0.42 -11.45 1.39
C ARG A 117 0.93 -10.08 1.83
N LEU A 118 0.34 -8.99 1.31
CA LEU A 118 0.68 -7.61 1.67
C LEU A 118 0.67 -7.43 3.21
N TYR A 119 -0.43 -7.80 3.87
CA TYR A 119 -0.58 -7.60 5.31
C TYR A 119 0.19 -8.60 6.16
N TYR A 120 0.27 -9.87 5.77
CA TYR A 120 1.05 -10.85 6.53
C TYR A 120 2.56 -10.55 6.48
N ASN A 121 3.05 -9.99 5.38
CA ASN A 121 4.43 -9.53 5.30
C ASN A 121 4.68 -8.29 6.19
N TRP A 122 3.70 -7.40 6.33
CA TRP A 122 3.81 -6.21 7.19
C TRP A 122 3.61 -6.51 8.68
N ALA A 123 2.77 -7.49 9.02
CA ALA A 123 2.49 -7.86 10.42
C ALA A 123 3.56 -8.78 11.03
N LYS A 124 4.38 -9.44 10.21
CA LYS A 124 5.49 -10.28 10.69
C LYS A 124 6.66 -9.41 11.15
N LEU A 125 6.76 -9.17 12.46
CA LEU A 125 7.98 -8.68 13.13
C LEU A 125 9.06 -9.78 13.23
N GLY A 126 9.19 -10.64 12.22
CA GLY A 126 10.13 -11.77 12.20
C GLY A 126 9.59 -13.01 11.50
N SER A 127 10.49 -13.91 11.12
CA SER A 127 10.14 -15.20 10.53
C SER A 127 9.43 -16.08 11.57
N SER A 128 8.15 -16.37 11.34
CA SER A 128 7.47 -17.46 12.06
C SER A 128 8.13 -18.77 11.63
N LYS A 129 8.65 -19.55 12.58
CA LYS A 129 9.14 -20.93 12.36
C LYS A 129 8.03 -21.90 11.94
N TYR A 130 6.77 -21.49 12.10
CA TYR A 130 5.60 -22.23 11.64
C TYR A 130 5.14 -21.63 10.31
N THR A 131 5.93 -21.85 9.26
CA THR A 131 5.50 -21.62 7.88
C THR A 131 4.53 -22.72 7.52
N ILE A 132 3.24 -22.42 7.57
CA ILE A 132 2.23 -23.23 6.89
C ILE A 132 2.66 -23.27 5.42
N LEU A 133 2.76 -24.49 4.88
CA LEU A 133 3.13 -24.87 3.51
C LEU A 133 2.27 -24.16 2.45
N SER A 134 2.35 -22.84 2.31
CA SER A 134 2.08 -22.23 1.02
C SER A 134 3.34 -22.45 0.21
N GLU A 135 3.22 -23.06 -0.97
CA GLU A 135 4.16 -22.83 -2.05
C GLU A 135 4.32 -21.30 -2.14
N GLU A 136 5.40 -20.77 -1.56
CA GLU A 136 5.69 -19.33 -1.62
C GLU A 136 6.19 -19.06 -3.03
N GLU A 137 5.27 -19.15 -3.99
CA GLU A 137 5.48 -18.66 -5.33
C GLU A 137 5.73 -17.14 -5.25
N GLU A 138 6.48 -16.67 -6.23
CA GLU A 138 6.79 -15.26 -6.39
C GLU A 138 5.50 -14.41 -6.32
N ALA A 139 5.61 -13.14 -5.94
CA ALA A 139 4.44 -12.25 -6.06
C ALA A 139 4.00 -12.24 -7.52
N ASP A 140 2.85 -12.83 -7.83
CA ASP A 140 2.24 -12.74 -9.15
C ASP A 140 1.70 -11.31 -9.29
N LEU A 141 2.54 -10.45 -9.86
CA LEU A 141 2.21 -9.07 -10.17
C LEU A 141 1.28 -8.99 -11.39
N ASP A 142 1.15 -10.06 -12.18
CA ASP A 142 0.36 -10.07 -13.40
C ASP A 142 -1.10 -10.42 -13.17
N VAL A 143 -1.48 -10.74 -11.92
CA VAL A 143 -2.89 -10.88 -11.52
C VAL A 143 -3.71 -9.63 -11.83
N TYR A 144 -3.11 -8.43 -11.80
CA TYR A 144 -3.85 -7.18 -11.94
C TYR A 144 -4.10 -6.85 -13.42
N ASP A 145 -5.26 -7.30 -13.91
CA ASP A 145 -5.73 -7.06 -15.27
C ASP A 145 -6.86 -5.99 -15.30
N PRO A 146 -6.68 -4.89 -16.06
CA PRO A 146 -7.68 -3.83 -16.22
C PRO A 146 -9.04 -4.33 -16.73
N LYS A 147 -9.12 -5.43 -17.48
CA LYS A 147 -10.42 -5.91 -17.98
C LYS A 147 -11.40 -6.25 -16.86
N TYR A 148 -10.89 -6.71 -15.71
CA TYR A 148 -11.70 -7.05 -14.54
C TYR A 148 -11.95 -5.87 -13.61
N GLN A 149 -11.25 -4.75 -13.80
CA GLN A 149 -11.43 -3.51 -13.01
C GLN A 149 -12.20 -2.44 -13.79
N LEU A 150 -12.58 -2.71 -15.04
CA LEU A 150 -13.49 -1.86 -15.79
C LEU A 150 -14.87 -1.92 -15.12
N GLN A 151 -15.28 -0.81 -14.53
CA GLN A 151 -16.49 -0.74 -13.70
C GLN A 151 -17.74 -1.08 -14.50
N ASN A 152 -18.68 -1.83 -13.93
CA ASN A 152 -19.99 -2.08 -14.52
C ASN A 152 -20.77 -0.76 -14.74
N SER A 153 -21.53 -0.61 -15.82
CA SER A 153 -22.34 0.60 -16.08
C SER A 153 -23.42 0.86 -15.03
N SER A 154 -23.81 -0.17 -14.26
CA SER A 154 -24.69 -0.01 -13.09
C SER A 154 -24.04 0.71 -11.90
N LEU A 155 -22.71 0.90 -11.92
CA LEU A 155 -21.96 1.62 -10.91
C LEU A 155 -21.75 3.07 -11.37
N SER A 156 -22.51 4.00 -10.80
CA SER A 156 -22.50 5.42 -11.19
C SER A 156 -21.34 6.21 -10.55
N PHE A 157 -20.10 5.69 -10.58
CA PHE A 157 -18.95 6.32 -9.90
C PHE A 157 -18.16 7.31 -10.76
N VAL A 158 -18.35 7.29 -12.08
CA VAL A 158 -17.56 8.06 -13.06
C VAL A 158 -18.47 8.59 -14.15
N ASN A 159 -18.11 9.75 -14.66
CA ASN A 159 -18.95 10.56 -15.53
C ASN A 159 -18.86 10.15 -17.00
N SER A 160 -17.82 9.39 -17.37
CA SER A 160 -17.58 8.95 -18.76
C SER A 160 -16.95 7.57 -18.85
N ASP A 161 -17.08 6.95 -20.02
CA ASP A 161 -16.40 5.68 -20.34
C ASP A 161 -14.87 5.83 -20.32
N ASN A 162 -14.36 7.01 -20.65
CA ASN A 162 -12.92 7.29 -20.64
C ASN A 162 -12.37 7.37 -19.22
N GLU A 163 -13.12 7.96 -18.28
CA GLU A 163 -12.79 7.89 -16.85
C GLU A 163 -12.82 6.45 -16.31
N ARG A 164 -13.77 5.62 -16.77
CA ARG A 164 -13.83 4.18 -16.41
C ARG A 164 -12.56 3.43 -16.84
N ILE A 165 -12.13 3.65 -18.09
CA ILE A 165 -10.91 3.04 -18.64
C ILE A 165 -9.69 3.53 -17.87
N LEU A 166 -9.56 4.84 -17.66
CA LEU A 166 -8.45 5.44 -16.94
C LEU A 166 -8.34 4.88 -15.52
N TYR A 167 -9.43 4.88 -14.75
CA TYR A 167 -9.47 4.36 -13.39
C TYR A 167 -9.05 2.89 -13.33
N SER A 168 -9.54 2.08 -14.26
CA SER A 168 -9.20 0.66 -14.35
C SER A 168 -7.70 0.43 -14.57
N VAL A 169 -7.10 1.14 -15.54
CA VAL A 169 -5.66 1.04 -15.82
C VAL A 169 -4.86 1.52 -14.62
N PHE A 170 -5.18 2.70 -14.09
CA PHE A 170 -4.47 3.29 -12.95
C PHE A 170 -4.51 2.37 -11.71
N SER A 171 -5.69 1.90 -11.31
CA SER A 171 -5.83 1.05 -10.13
C SER A 171 -5.01 -0.23 -10.26
N CYS A 172 -5.02 -0.88 -11.44
CA CYS A 172 -4.19 -2.06 -11.68
C CYS A 172 -2.70 -1.76 -11.54
N GLN A 173 -2.21 -0.70 -12.20
CA GLN A 173 -0.79 -0.34 -12.13
C GLN A 173 -0.36 0.06 -10.72
N LEU A 174 -1.21 0.79 -10.00
CA LEU A 174 -0.97 1.18 -8.61
C LEU A 174 -0.84 -0.06 -7.71
N PHE A 175 -1.77 -1.01 -7.80
CA PHE A 175 -1.74 -2.22 -6.97
C PHE A 175 -0.61 -3.18 -7.35
N LYS A 176 -0.17 -3.21 -8.62
CA LYS A 176 1.07 -3.89 -9.03
C LYS A 176 2.27 -3.34 -8.24
N LEU A 177 2.42 -2.02 -8.20
CA LEU A 177 3.51 -1.37 -7.48
C LEU A 177 3.41 -1.55 -5.95
N VAL A 178 2.21 -1.47 -5.37
CA VAL A 178 2.00 -1.75 -3.94
C VAL A 178 2.39 -3.20 -3.60
N SER A 179 2.05 -4.15 -4.45
CA SER A 179 2.42 -5.56 -4.26
C SER A 179 3.93 -5.77 -4.38
N LEU A 180 4.59 -5.04 -5.27
CA LEU A 180 6.04 -5.04 -5.43
C LEU A 180 6.76 -4.56 -4.17
N ILE A 181 6.23 -3.54 -3.45
CA ILE A 181 6.78 -3.13 -2.15
C ILE A 181 6.82 -4.32 -1.20
N SER A 182 5.69 -5.00 -1.00
CA SER A 182 5.62 -6.14 -0.08
C SER A 182 6.48 -7.31 -0.50
N TYR A 183 6.66 -7.51 -1.81
CA TYR A 183 7.59 -8.49 -2.34
C TYR A 183 9.03 -8.16 -1.95
N ILE A 184 9.49 -6.92 -2.20
CA ILE A 184 10.87 -6.50 -1.90
C ILE A 184 11.14 -6.52 -0.40
N PHE A 185 10.27 -5.90 0.40
CA PHE A 185 10.40 -5.88 1.86
C PHE A 185 10.35 -7.30 2.45
N GLY A 186 9.43 -8.14 1.96
CA GLY A 186 9.31 -9.53 2.37
C GLY A 186 10.59 -10.33 2.11
N ASN A 187 11.20 -10.17 0.93
CA ASN A 187 12.47 -10.83 0.61
C ASN A 187 13.61 -10.35 1.51
N PHE A 188 13.78 -9.05 1.70
CA PHE A 188 14.83 -8.52 2.58
C PHE A 188 14.64 -8.86 4.06
N SER A 189 13.41 -9.14 4.51
CA SER A 189 13.16 -9.63 5.87
C SER A 189 13.57 -11.09 6.09
N LYS A 190 13.65 -11.88 5.01
CA LYS A 190 13.97 -13.32 5.04
C LYS A 190 15.43 -13.60 4.69
N TYR A 191 16.02 -12.76 3.85
CA TYR A 191 17.36 -12.99 3.33
C TYR A 191 18.44 -12.65 4.34
N ASP A 192 19.47 -13.50 4.41
CA ASP A 192 20.73 -13.16 5.04
C ASP A 192 21.55 -12.19 4.16
N SER A 193 22.68 -11.69 4.69
CA SER A 193 23.52 -10.71 3.98
C SER A 193 24.06 -11.23 2.63
N ILE A 194 24.31 -12.53 2.50
CA ILE A 194 24.83 -13.16 1.28
C ILE A 194 23.71 -13.20 0.22
N GLN A 195 22.52 -13.65 0.61
CA GLN A 195 21.35 -13.69 -0.26
C GLN A 195 20.94 -12.30 -0.74
N ILE A 196 20.96 -11.30 0.14
CA ILE A 196 20.71 -9.90 -0.25
C ILE A 196 21.72 -9.50 -1.32
N LYS A 197 23.03 -9.71 -1.10
CA LYS A 197 24.07 -9.34 -2.08
C LYS A 197 23.87 -10.01 -3.44
N MET A 198 23.42 -11.26 -3.48
CA MET A 198 23.16 -11.98 -4.73
C MET A 198 21.91 -11.49 -5.47
N LYS A 199 20.87 -11.04 -4.74
CA LYS A 199 19.55 -10.75 -5.32
C LYS A 199 19.27 -9.26 -5.52
N ILE A 200 20.02 -8.37 -4.87
CA ILE A 200 19.71 -6.93 -4.82
C ILE A 200 19.63 -6.26 -6.19
N GLU A 201 20.52 -6.63 -7.12
CA GLU A 201 20.49 -6.10 -8.49
C GLU A 201 19.23 -6.56 -9.24
N SER A 202 18.86 -7.84 -9.14
CA SER A 202 17.65 -8.36 -9.75
C SER A 202 16.38 -7.71 -9.20
N LEU A 203 16.34 -7.44 -7.89
CA LEU A 203 15.23 -6.73 -7.25
C LEU A 203 15.15 -5.27 -7.71
N ASN A 204 16.31 -4.60 -7.88
CA ASN A 204 16.37 -3.24 -8.42
C ASN A 204 15.89 -3.17 -9.86
N THR A 205 16.36 -4.07 -10.72
CA THR A 205 15.90 -4.16 -12.11
C THR A 205 14.40 -4.42 -12.18
N LYS A 206 13.86 -5.34 -11.36
CA LYS A 206 12.43 -5.61 -11.30
C LYS A 206 11.64 -4.36 -10.88
N ALA A 207 12.10 -3.63 -9.87
CA ALA A 207 11.45 -2.42 -9.41
C ALA A 207 11.36 -1.33 -10.50
N ILE A 208 12.47 -1.09 -11.20
CA ILE A 208 12.55 -0.12 -12.30
C ILE A 208 11.63 -0.55 -13.45
N GLN A 209 11.71 -1.82 -13.88
CA GLN A 209 10.90 -2.32 -14.99
C GLN A 209 9.40 -2.27 -14.71
N THR A 210 8.97 -2.63 -13.49
CA THR A 210 7.55 -2.55 -13.11
C THR A 210 7.06 -1.10 -13.11
N TYR A 211 7.87 -0.15 -12.61
CA TYR A 211 7.51 1.27 -12.63
C TYR A 211 7.45 1.84 -14.05
N GLU A 212 8.44 1.57 -14.89
CA GLU A 212 8.44 2.06 -16.28
C GLU A 212 7.28 1.45 -17.09
N SER A 213 6.93 0.19 -16.84
CA SER A 213 5.75 -0.44 -17.46
C SER A 213 4.45 0.24 -17.00
N ALA A 214 4.30 0.52 -15.70
CA ALA A 214 3.15 1.23 -15.15
C ALA A 214 3.03 2.65 -15.71
N LYS A 215 4.14 3.36 -15.78
CA LYS A 215 4.25 4.71 -16.35
C LYS A 215 3.88 4.72 -17.82
N TYR A 216 4.45 3.82 -18.63
CA TYR A 216 4.15 3.71 -20.05
C TYR A 216 2.67 3.40 -20.31
N ALA A 217 2.06 2.52 -19.50
CA ALA A 217 0.64 2.22 -19.61
C ALA A 217 -0.23 3.47 -19.41
N LEU A 218 0.10 4.33 -18.43
CA LEU A 218 -0.61 5.59 -18.20
C LEU A 218 -0.30 6.64 -19.27
N GLU A 219 0.96 6.79 -19.70
CA GLU A 219 1.34 7.73 -20.76
C GLU A 219 0.67 7.40 -22.10
N SER A 220 0.47 6.12 -22.40
CA SER A 220 -0.27 5.68 -23.59
C SER A 220 -1.74 6.13 -23.62
N LEU A 221 -2.32 6.44 -22.45
CA LEU A 221 -3.67 6.98 -22.36
C LEU A 221 -3.73 8.46 -22.73
N LEU A 222 -2.61 9.21 -22.68
CA LEU A 222 -2.60 10.62 -23.07
C LEU A 222 -2.94 10.81 -24.55
N THR A 223 -2.59 9.84 -25.40
CA THR A 223 -2.95 9.84 -26.82
C THR A 223 -4.34 9.26 -27.07
N SER A 224 -4.77 8.30 -26.25
CA SER A 224 -6.02 7.56 -26.45
C SER A 224 -7.25 8.28 -25.89
N ILE A 225 -7.10 8.99 -24.77
CA ILE A 225 -8.16 9.71 -24.04
C ILE A 225 -7.65 11.11 -23.58
N PRO A 226 -7.30 12.00 -24.53
CA PRO A 226 -6.69 13.30 -24.23
C PRO A 226 -7.53 14.21 -23.33
N GLU A 227 -8.85 14.01 -23.27
CA GLU A 227 -9.75 14.72 -22.36
C GLU A 227 -9.45 14.46 -20.88
N CYS A 228 -8.89 13.30 -20.53
CA CYS A 228 -8.51 12.95 -19.15
C CYS A 228 -7.04 13.30 -18.84
N LYS A 229 -6.41 14.19 -19.62
CA LYS A 229 -4.98 14.52 -19.49
C LYS A 229 -4.60 14.94 -18.08
N ASN A 230 -5.42 15.74 -17.41
CA ASN A 230 -5.08 16.25 -16.07
C ASN A 230 -5.08 15.11 -15.04
N GLU A 231 -6.08 14.24 -15.08
CA GLU A 231 -6.20 13.07 -14.23
C GLU A 231 -5.05 12.08 -14.48
N ILE A 232 -4.67 11.87 -15.75
CA ILE A 232 -3.52 11.03 -16.10
C ILE A 232 -2.23 11.58 -15.50
N LEU A 233 -1.99 12.90 -15.57
CA LEU A 233 -0.81 13.52 -14.98
C LEU A 233 -0.79 13.37 -13.45
N VAL A 234 -1.94 13.50 -12.79
CA VAL A 234 -2.07 13.21 -11.34
C VAL A 234 -1.72 11.76 -11.04
N TYR A 235 -2.26 10.82 -11.81
CA TYR A 235 -2.02 9.38 -11.63
C TYR A 235 -0.56 8.99 -11.87
N LEU A 236 0.11 9.61 -12.84
CA LEU A 236 1.55 9.45 -13.07
C LEU A 236 2.38 9.87 -11.85
N GLU A 237 1.99 10.94 -11.16
CA GLU A 237 2.64 11.34 -9.91
C GLU A 237 2.33 10.37 -8.76
N LEU A 238 1.07 9.92 -8.63
CA LEU A 238 0.67 9.01 -7.55
C LEU A 238 1.36 7.65 -7.62
N ILE A 239 1.61 7.10 -8.82
CA ILE A 239 2.31 5.80 -8.93
C ILE A 239 3.78 5.85 -8.46
N LYS A 240 4.38 7.04 -8.33
CA LYS A 240 5.73 7.16 -7.74
C LYS A 240 5.76 6.77 -6.28
N ALA A 241 4.67 6.99 -5.56
CA ALA A 241 4.68 6.83 -4.12
C ALA A 241 4.69 5.38 -3.59
N PRO A 242 4.20 4.35 -4.30
CA PRO A 242 4.59 2.97 -4.00
C PRO A 242 5.98 2.59 -4.56
N TYR A 243 6.43 3.21 -5.64
CA TYR A 243 7.73 2.91 -6.25
C TYR A 243 8.93 3.40 -5.42
N LEU A 244 8.91 4.66 -4.95
CA LEU A 244 10.04 5.27 -4.24
C LEU A 244 10.40 4.54 -2.93
N PRO A 245 9.45 4.04 -2.10
CA PRO A 245 9.77 3.16 -0.98
C PRO A 245 10.57 1.90 -1.35
N CYS A 246 10.33 1.31 -2.53
CA CYS A 246 11.15 0.20 -3.03
C CYS A 246 12.58 0.64 -3.25
N ILE A 247 12.77 1.79 -3.91
CA ILE A 247 14.09 2.36 -4.20
C ILE A 247 14.84 2.73 -2.92
N LEU A 248 14.16 3.34 -1.95
CA LEU A 248 14.72 3.63 -0.63
C LEU A 248 15.22 2.36 0.06
N CYS A 249 14.38 1.31 0.07
CA CYS A 249 14.71 0.04 0.70
C CYS A 249 15.90 -0.65 0.05
N ILE A 250 15.90 -0.75 -1.28
CA ILE A 250 16.99 -1.36 -2.05
C ILE A 250 18.29 -0.60 -1.82
N ASN A 251 18.29 0.73 -1.93
CA ASN A 251 19.52 1.51 -1.78
C ASN A 251 20.05 1.50 -0.34
N SER A 252 19.17 1.42 0.66
CA SER A 252 19.60 1.21 2.05
C SER A 252 20.31 -0.12 2.23
N LYS A 253 19.79 -1.20 1.62
CA LYS A 253 20.45 -2.50 1.62
C LYS A 253 21.76 -2.52 0.83
N MET A 254 21.83 -1.81 -0.30
CA MET A 254 23.08 -1.64 -1.05
C MET A 254 24.14 -0.95 -0.19
N LEU A 255 23.77 0.11 0.53
CA LEU A 255 24.68 0.84 1.42
C LEU A 255 25.22 -0.05 2.55
N GLN A 256 24.38 -0.93 3.12
CA GLN A 256 24.79 -1.91 4.14
C GLN A 256 25.80 -2.95 3.61
N ILE A 257 25.72 -3.31 2.32
CA ILE A 257 26.59 -4.32 1.71
C ILE A 257 27.93 -3.73 1.27
N SER A 258 27.91 -2.56 0.61
CA SER A 258 29.08 -2.05 -0.11
C SER A 258 29.90 -1.00 0.65
N ASN A 259 29.64 -0.79 1.95
CA ASN A 259 30.30 0.19 2.82
C ASN A 259 30.62 1.52 2.13
N ASN A 260 29.78 2.53 2.36
CA ASN A 260 30.00 3.91 1.92
C ASN A 260 29.79 4.16 0.41
N ASN A 261 28.63 3.72 -0.09
CA ASN A 261 28.19 4.00 -1.46
C ASN A 261 27.52 5.39 -1.56
N ASN A 262 28.31 6.42 -1.90
CA ASN A 262 27.83 7.80 -2.10
C ASN A 262 26.65 7.89 -3.08
N ARG A 263 26.62 7.03 -4.11
CA ARG A 263 25.51 6.99 -5.08
C ARG A 263 24.20 6.55 -4.42
N SER A 264 24.24 5.54 -3.55
CA SER A 264 23.05 5.11 -2.80
C SER A 264 22.57 6.17 -1.83
N ILE A 265 23.48 6.90 -1.17
CA ILE A 265 23.12 8.03 -0.29
C ILE A 265 22.38 9.11 -1.08
N GLU A 266 22.88 9.48 -2.26
CA GLU A 266 22.25 10.48 -3.12
C GLU A 266 20.87 10.01 -3.63
N ILE A 267 20.75 8.75 -4.05
CA ILE A 267 19.46 8.18 -4.46
C ILE A 267 18.45 8.21 -3.31
N ILE A 268 18.88 7.88 -2.08
CA ILE A 268 17.99 7.92 -0.91
C ILE A 268 17.51 9.34 -0.63
N ILE A 269 18.40 10.33 -0.66
CA ILE A 269 18.04 11.74 -0.44
C ILE A 269 17.07 12.23 -1.53
N ASN A 270 17.38 12.00 -2.80
CA ASN A 270 16.55 12.45 -3.91
C ASN A 270 15.18 11.76 -3.91
N SER A 271 15.15 10.44 -3.70
CA SER A 271 13.88 9.69 -3.60
C SER A 271 13.03 10.13 -2.41
N SER A 272 13.67 10.50 -1.29
CA SER A 272 12.98 11.04 -0.11
C SER A 272 12.35 12.40 -0.39
N PHE A 273 13.08 13.26 -1.11
CA PHE A 273 12.60 14.57 -1.53
C PHE A 273 11.43 14.45 -2.51
N ASP A 274 11.56 13.63 -3.54
CA ASP A 274 10.51 13.39 -4.54
C ASP A 274 9.24 12.84 -3.88
N LEU A 275 9.39 11.89 -2.95
CA LEU A 275 8.27 11.28 -2.25
C LEU A 275 7.53 12.28 -1.34
N LEU A 276 8.28 13.15 -0.67
CA LEU A 276 7.69 14.26 0.09
C LEU A 276 6.97 15.26 -0.83
N GLY A 277 7.51 15.50 -2.03
CA GLY A 277 6.88 16.30 -3.07
C GLY A 277 5.51 15.75 -3.51
N VAL A 278 5.42 14.42 -3.68
CA VAL A 278 4.14 13.74 -3.98
C VAL A 278 3.11 14.01 -2.88
N PHE A 279 3.49 13.86 -1.60
CA PHE A 279 2.55 14.10 -0.49
C PHE A 279 2.17 15.55 -0.29
N SER A 280 3.09 16.46 -0.59
CA SER A 280 2.83 17.90 -0.53
C SER A 280 1.83 18.33 -1.60
N SER A 281 1.95 17.76 -2.81
CA SER A 281 1.05 18.01 -3.94
C SER A 281 -0.32 17.32 -3.76
N TYR A 282 -0.35 16.17 -3.09
CA TYR A 282 -1.55 15.35 -2.94
C TYR A 282 -1.76 14.93 -1.47
N PRO A 283 -2.25 15.83 -0.60
CA PRO A 283 -2.43 15.55 0.82
C PRO A 283 -3.33 14.34 1.11
N TYR A 284 -4.30 14.04 0.24
CA TYR A 284 -5.14 12.84 0.39
C TYR A 284 -4.34 11.53 0.25
N ALA A 285 -3.24 11.51 -0.53
CA ALA A 285 -2.37 10.34 -0.65
C ALA A 285 -1.69 10.01 0.69
N LEU A 286 -1.46 11.02 1.52
CA LEU A 286 -0.91 10.88 2.86
C LEU A 286 -1.85 10.10 3.78
N ASN A 287 -3.17 10.24 3.62
CA ASN A 287 -4.15 9.43 4.34
C ASN A 287 -4.08 7.96 3.93
N LEU A 288 -3.85 7.68 2.65
CA LEU A 288 -3.73 6.30 2.15
C LEU A 288 -2.41 5.65 2.60
N TRP A 289 -1.35 6.45 2.74
CA TRP A 289 0.01 6.00 3.00
C TRP A 289 0.66 6.66 4.21
N ARG A 290 -0.07 6.70 5.33
CA ARG A 290 0.35 7.34 6.58
C ARG A 290 1.69 6.84 7.14
N TRP A 291 2.12 5.64 6.78
CA TRP A 291 3.39 5.06 7.21
C TRP A 291 4.60 5.51 6.37
N VAL A 292 4.39 6.11 5.19
CA VAL A 292 5.51 6.47 4.30
C VAL A 292 6.40 7.57 4.88
N PRO A 293 5.89 8.64 5.53
CA PRO A 293 6.74 9.63 6.19
C PRO A 293 7.71 9.01 7.19
N ASP A 294 7.28 7.99 7.93
CA ASP A 294 8.14 7.25 8.86
C ASP A 294 9.26 6.51 8.13
N ILE A 295 8.94 5.88 7.01
CA ILE A 295 9.93 5.19 6.18
C ILE A 295 10.99 6.16 5.65
N ILE A 296 10.56 7.32 5.14
CA ILE A 296 11.48 8.36 4.68
C ILE A 296 12.40 8.77 5.83
N ALA A 297 11.81 9.11 6.97
CA ALA A 297 12.53 9.55 8.16
C ALA A 297 13.58 8.52 8.61
N PHE A 298 13.21 7.25 8.71
CA PHE A 298 14.11 6.19 9.16
C PHE A 298 15.28 5.96 8.20
N TYR A 299 15.05 5.97 6.88
CA TYR A 299 16.15 5.85 5.93
C TYR A 299 17.07 7.07 5.95
N LEU A 300 16.53 8.28 6.09
CA LEU A 300 17.32 9.51 6.21
C LEU A 300 18.18 9.52 7.48
N ILE A 301 17.62 9.12 8.62
CA ILE A 301 18.36 8.96 9.89
C ILE A 301 19.47 7.92 9.72
N GLN A 302 19.17 6.79 9.09
CA GLN A 302 20.15 5.72 8.86
C GLN A 302 21.36 6.19 8.04
N ILE A 303 21.15 6.99 6.99
CA ILE A 303 22.26 7.44 6.13
C ILE A 303 23.00 8.66 6.67
N TYR A 304 22.40 9.41 7.60
CA TYR A 304 22.95 10.68 8.09
C TYR A 304 24.43 10.62 8.53
N PRO A 305 24.90 9.59 9.27
CA PRO A 305 26.31 9.50 9.67
C PRO A 305 27.27 9.45 8.49
N HIS A 306 26.84 8.88 7.35
CA HIS A 306 27.61 8.70 6.13
C HIS A 306 27.53 9.90 5.18
N CYS A 307 26.64 10.86 5.44
CA CYS A 307 26.46 12.03 4.59
C CYS A 307 27.62 13.04 4.72
N ASN A 308 27.99 13.67 3.61
CA ASN A 308 28.85 14.85 3.61
C ASN A 308 28.11 16.10 4.13
N ARG A 309 28.82 17.21 4.33
CA ARG A 309 28.26 18.45 4.91
C ARG A 309 27.05 19.01 4.15
N LYS A 310 27.05 18.95 2.81
CA LYS A 310 25.92 19.42 1.99
C LYS A 310 24.73 18.49 2.15
N GLN A 311 24.95 17.19 2.05
CA GLN A 311 23.93 16.16 2.23
C GLN A 311 23.29 16.22 3.62
N ARG A 312 24.07 16.39 4.69
CA ARG A 312 23.54 16.52 6.07
C ARG A 312 22.56 17.69 6.21
N LYS A 313 22.86 18.84 5.59
CA LYS A 313 21.93 19.99 5.57
C LYS A 313 20.62 19.64 4.87
N THR A 314 20.70 18.96 3.72
CA THR A 314 19.50 18.50 3.00
C THR A 314 18.70 17.50 3.83
N VAL A 315 19.35 16.52 4.46
CA VAL A 315 18.70 15.53 5.33
C VAL A 315 17.97 16.22 6.48
N ILE A 316 18.62 17.15 7.19
CA ILE A 316 18.00 17.93 8.27
C ILE A 316 16.78 18.71 7.76
N SER A 317 16.89 19.34 6.58
CA SER A 317 15.77 20.05 5.97
C SER A 317 14.58 19.13 5.71
N ILE A 318 14.81 17.94 5.15
CA ILE A 318 13.73 16.98 4.85
C ILE A 318 13.11 16.45 6.14
N LEU A 319 13.93 16.10 7.15
CA LEU A 319 13.43 15.63 8.44
C LEU A 319 12.58 16.70 9.15
N ASN A 320 12.96 17.98 9.06
CA ASN A 320 12.14 19.09 9.53
C ASN A 320 10.78 19.14 8.83
N SER A 321 10.77 19.07 7.49
CA SER A 321 9.51 19.05 6.73
C SER A 321 8.61 17.87 7.11
N ILE A 322 9.18 16.71 7.43
CA ILE A 322 8.41 15.56 7.92
C ILE A 322 7.80 15.85 9.29
N MET A 323 8.55 16.45 10.22
CA MET A 323 7.99 16.84 11.52
C MET A 323 6.87 17.87 11.37
N ASP A 324 7.03 18.87 10.50
CA ASP A 324 5.99 19.87 10.22
C ASP A 324 4.73 19.21 9.63
N LEU A 325 4.91 18.24 8.75
CA LEU A 325 3.82 17.44 8.19
C LEU A 325 3.05 16.68 9.28
N TYR A 326 3.73 16.16 10.31
CA TYR A 326 3.09 15.56 11.48
C TYR A 326 2.21 16.53 12.27
N TYR A 327 2.72 17.73 12.53
CA TYR A 327 1.98 18.76 13.26
C TYR A 327 0.78 19.30 12.46
N ASN A 328 0.95 19.49 11.15
CA ASN A 328 -0.07 20.11 10.31
C ASN A 328 -1.22 19.17 9.92
N ASN A 329 -0.99 17.84 9.87
CA ASN A 329 -1.98 16.87 9.41
C ASN A 329 -2.65 16.08 10.55
N SER A 330 -2.56 16.57 11.79
CA SER A 330 -3.14 15.92 12.97
C SER A 330 -2.75 14.45 13.12
N PHE A 331 -1.51 14.10 12.75
CA PHE A 331 -1.00 12.76 13.00
C PHE A 331 -0.77 12.52 14.49
N ASP A 332 -0.76 11.25 14.87
CA ASP A 332 -0.49 10.84 16.24
C ASP A 332 0.97 11.12 16.59
N PHE A 333 1.22 12.30 17.15
CA PHE A 333 2.50 12.72 17.70
C PHE A 333 2.87 12.00 19.00
N ASN A 334 1.99 11.14 19.53
CA ASN A 334 2.34 10.22 20.61
C ASN A 334 2.70 8.82 20.08
N SER A 335 2.67 8.62 18.75
CA SER A 335 3.09 7.35 18.17
C SER A 335 4.57 7.09 18.41
N MET A 336 4.92 5.81 18.60
CA MET A 336 6.32 5.40 18.80
C MET A 336 7.22 5.84 17.64
N ASN A 337 6.75 5.78 16.40
CA ASN A 337 7.52 6.19 15.23
C ASN A 337 7.89 7.67 15.29
N TYR A 338 6.92 8.52 15.63
CA TYR A 338 7.17 9.95 15.77
C TYR A 338 8.12 10.25 16.94
N LEU A 339 7.96 9.59 18.08
CA LEU A 339 8.86 9.75 19.23
C LEU A 339 10.30 9.34 18.89
N ILE A 340 10.49 8.26 18.12
CA ILE A 340 11.80 7.85 17.62
C ILE A 340 12.37 8.92 16.69
N LEU A 341 11.60 9.37 15.69
CA LEU A 341 12.00 10.42 14.76
C LEU A 341 12.45 11.68 15.52
N LYS A 342 11.61 12.19 16.42
CA LYS A 342 11.88 13.39 17.21
C LYS A 342 13.15 13.24 18.05
N SER A 343 13.33 12.10 18.70
CA SER A 343 14.51 11.83 19.53
C SER A 343 15.79 11.78 18.69
N GLN A 344 15.76 11.09 17.55
CA GLN A 344 16.91 11.01 16.63
C GLN A 344 17.22 12.36 16.00
N PHE A 345 16.19 13.13 15.63
CA PHE A 345 16.35 14.47 15.10
C PHE A 345 17.05 15.41 16.10
N TYR A 346 16.70 15.34 17.39
CA TYR A 346 17.42 16.10 18.42
C TYR A 346 18.86 15.67 18.58
N LEU A 347 19.16 14.37 18.55
CA LEU A 347 20.54 13.88 18.61
C LEU A 347 21.37 14.36 17.41
N ILE A 348 20.77 14.39 16.21
CA ILE A 348 21.41 14.89 14.99
C ILE A 348 21.72 16.39 15.06
N ASN A 349 20.89 17.18 15.73
CA ASN A 349 21.05 18.63 15.84
C ASN A 349 21.69 19.09 17.16
N SER A 350 22.00 18.17 18.07
CA SER A 350 22.72 18.50 19.30
C SER A 350 24.18 18.83 18.97
N PRO A 351 24.71 19.96 19.47
CA PRO A 351 26.03 20.46 19.12
C PRO A 351 27.19 19.56 19.57
#